data_AF-A0A2P8QIR5-F1
#
_entry.id   AF-A0A2P8QIR5-F1
#
_cell.length_a   1.000
_cell.length_b   1.000
_cell.length_c   1.000
_cell.angle_alpha   90.00
_cell.angle_beta   90.00
_cell.angle_gamma   90.00
#
_symmetry.space_group_name_H-M   'P 1'
#
loop_
_entity.id
_entity.type
_entity.pdbx_description
1 polymer ?
#
loop_
_entity_poly.entity_id
_entity_poly.type
_entity_poly.pdbx_seq_one_letter_code
_entity_poly.pdbx_strand_id
1 'polypeptide(L)'
;MSEAKLSAAILKGTDLKEAILRKSILRAADLTGTDLSGADLSEVDFTGADLTDTKLHGASLSRANLSAVGSFKRVDLSAANLSGANLRGLDLKTANLSGTNLSGANLDEASFTETNMG
;
A
#
# COMPACT_ATOMS: atom_id res chain seq x y z
N MET A 1 15.84 -5.42 1.74
CA MET A 1 15.66 -5.54 3.21
C MET A 1 14.37 -6.31 3.50
N SER A 2 14.38 -7.64 3.56
CA SER A 2 13.21 -8.39 4.02
C SER A 2 13.12 -8.33 5.56
N GLU A 3 11.90 -8.31 6.10
CA GLU A 3 11.63 -8.36 7.55
C GLU A 3 12.19 -7.17 8.36
N ALA A 4 12.34 -6.01 7.73
CA ALA A 4 12.81 -4.81 8.41
C ALA A 4 11.77 -4.33 9.43
N LYS A 5 12.24 -3.86 10.60
CA LYS A 5 11.39 -3.19 11.59
C LYS A 5 11.56 -1.69 11.43
N LEU A 6 10.64 -1.08 10.71
CA LEU A 6 10.64 0.34 10.34
C LEU A 6 9.40 1.04 10.92
N SER A 7 8.88 0.54 12.04
CA SER A 7 7.75 1.17 12.73
C SER A 7 8.08 2.62 13.09
N ALA A 8 7.15 3.54 12.82
CA ALA A 8 7.32 4.98 13.01
C ALA A 8 8.52 5.60 12.27
N ALA A 9 9.09 4.91 11.28
CA ALA A 9 10.15 5.48 10.45
C ALA A 9 9.62 6.66 9.63
N ILE A 10 10.47 7.67 9.45
CA ILE A 10 10.19 8.80 8.56
C ILE A 10 10.88 8.50 7.23
N LEU A 11 10.08 8.09 6.24
CA LEU A 11 10.50 7.73 4.89
C LEU A 11 9.92 8.68 3.84
N LYS A 12 9.32 9.78 4.28
CA LYS A 12 8.69 10.80 3.46
C LYS A 12 9.56 11.22 2.27
N GLY A 13 9.00 11.08 1.07
CA GLY A 13 9.63 11.48 -0.19
C GLY A 13 10.86 10.67 -0.59
N THR A 14 11.12 9.52 0.06
CA THR A 14 12.27 8.67 -0.29
C THR A 14 12.01 7.91 -1.59
N ASP A 15 13.09 7.57 -2.29
CA ASP A 15 13.05 6.65 -3.43
C ASP A 15 13.36 5.23 -2.94
N LEU A 16 12.35 4.37 -2.96
CA LEU A 16 12.40 2.96 -2.60
C LEU A 16 11.86 2.09 -3.74
N LYS A 17 12.01 2.55 -4.99
CA LYS A 17 11.63 1.78 -6.18
C LYS A 17 12.29 0.41 -6.16
N GLU A 18 11.52 -0.60 -6.53
CA GLU A 18 11.97 -2.00 -6.62
C GLU A 18 12.56 -2.54 -5.30
N ALA A 19 12.38 -1.83 -4.18
CA ALA A 19 12.92 -2.26 -2.91
C ALA A 19 12.26 -3.57 -2.47
N ILE A 20 13.10 -4.47 -1.95
CA ILE A 20 12.61 -5.70 -1.32
C ILE A 20 12.33 -5.36 0.14
N LEU A 21 11.05 -5.26 0.49
CA LEU A 21 10.56 -4.96 1.84
C LEU A 21 9.59 -6.02 2.38
N ARG A 22 9.50 -7.17 1.71
CA ARG A 22 8.65 -8.31 2.09
C ARG A 22 8.69 -8.60 3.59
N LYS A 23 7.50 -8.80 4.19
CA LYS A 23 7.28 -9.08 5.62
C LYS A 23 7.79 -8.00 6.59
N SER A 24 8.16 -6.83 6.10
CA SER A 24 8.57 -5.72 6.97
C SER A 24 7.40 -5.16 7.77
N ILE A 25 7.74 -4.52 8.89
CA ILE A 25 6.78 -3.83 9.76
C ILE A 25 6.95 -2.33 9.53
N LEU A 26 5.96 -1.71 8.87
CA LEU A 26 5.90 -0.26 8.57
C LEU A 26 4.76 0.41 9.35
N ARG A 27 4.42 -0.14 10.52
CA ARG A 27 3.36 0.40 11.37
C ARG A 27 3.64 1.85 11.74
N ALA A 28 2.66 2.72 11.58
CA ALA A 28 2.77 4.16 11.86
C ALA A 28 3.93 4.88 11.15
N ALA A 29 4.51 4.31 10.10
CA ALA A 29 5.56 4.97 9.32
C ALA A 29 4.97 6.13 8.50
N ASP A 30 5.75 7.20 8.35
CA ASP A 30 5.44 8.28 7.40
C ASP A 30 6.04 7.92 6.04
N LEU A 31 5.19 7.45 5.13
CA LEU A 31 5.55 7.11 3.75
C LEU A 31 5.06 8.19 2.78
N THR A 32 4.68 9.37 3.26
CA THR A 32 4.10 10.43 2.42
C THR A 32 4.98 10.72 1.21
N GLY A 33 4.42 10.64 0.00
CA GLY A 33 5.13 10.94 -1.24
C GLY A 33 6.30 10.00 -1.59
N THR A 34 6.43 8.86 -0.90
CA THR A 34 7.48 7.86 -1.18
C THR A 34 7.23 7.19 -2.52
N ASP A 35 8.30 6.90 -3.26
CA ASP A 35 8.23 6.09 -4.47
C ASP A 35 8.53 4.64 -4.13
N LEU A 36 7.49 3.79 -4.12
CA LEU A 36 7.56 2.35 -3.90
C LEU A 36 7.19 1.57 -5.18
N SER A 37 7.31 2.22 -6.35
CA SER A 37 6.95 1.60 -7.62
C SER A 37 7.76 0.32 -7.84
N GLY A 38 7.08 -0.77 -8.22
CA GLY A 38 7.69 -2.09 -8.42
C GLY A 38 8.26 -2.78 -7.18
N ALA A 39 8.12 -2.21 -5.98
CA ALA A 39 8.64 -2.79 -4.75
C ALA A 39 7.97 -4.13 -4.38
N ASP A 40 8.72 -5.04 -3.75
CA ASP A 40 8.14 -6.23 -3.11
C ASP A 40 7.74 -5.89 -1.66
N LEU A 41 6.44 -5.64 -1.48
CA LEU A 41 5.76 -5.32 -0.23
C LEU A 41 4.85 -6.47 0.23
N SER A 42 5.13 -7.69 -0.24
CA SER A 42 4.31 -8.86 0.11
C SER A 42 4.34 -9.08 1.62
N GLU A 43 3.18 -9.34 2.22
CA GLU A 43 3.02 -9.61 3.67
C GLU A 43 3.49 -8.45 4.58
N VAL A 44 3.63 -7.22 4.05
CA VAL A 44 3.99 -6.04 4.86
C VAL A 44 2.82 -5.58 5.72
N ASP A 45 3.12 -5.09 6.92
CA ASP A 45 2.15 -4.48 7.82
C ASP A 45 2.21 -2.95 7.80
N PHE A 46 1.18 -2.33 7.24
CA PHE A 46 1.03 -0.87 7.11
C PHE A 46 0.09 -0.25 8.16
N THR A 47 -0.35 -0.98 9.19
CA THR A 47 -1.31 -0.43 10.17
C THR A 47 -0.82 0.89 10.76
N GLY A 48 -1.64 1.93 10.66
CA GLY A 48 -1.35 3.30 11.11
C GLY A 48 -0.42 4.11 10.22
N ALA A 49 0.14 3.55 9.14
CA ALA A 49 1.04 4.28 8.25
C ALA A 49 0.33 5.41 7.49
N ASP A 50 1.06 6.47 7.17
CA ASP A 50 0.61 7.52 6.25
C ASP A 50 1.13 7.21 4.84
N LEU A 51 0.23 6.83 3.93
CA LEU A 51 0.53 6.52 2.54
C LEU A 51 0.12 7.64 1.59
N THR A 52 -0.19 8.84 2.09
CA THR A 52 -0.61 9.98 1.27
C THR A 52 0.39 10.25 0.13
N ASP A 53 -0.10 10.37 -1.11
CA ASP A 53 0.73 10.60 -2.32
C ASP A 53 1.78 9.51 -2.61
N THR A 54 1.69 8.34 -1.99
CA THR A 54 2.65 7.25 -2.24
C THR A 54 2.42 6.64 -3.62
N LYS A 55 3.52 6.36 -4.33
CA LYS A 55 3.48 5.64 -5.61
C LYS A 55 3.70 4.16 -5.38
N LEU A 56 2.72 3.34 -5.73
CA LEU A 56 2.75 1.88 -5.62
C LEU A 56 2.51 1.21 -6.98
N HIS A 57 2.70 1.95 -8.07
CA HIS A 57 2.47 1.41 -9.41
C HIS A 57 3.34 0.14 -9.62
N GLY A 58 2.72 -0.94 -10.07
CA GLY A 58 3.38 -2.23 -10.30
C GLY A 58 3.94 -2.93 -9.04
N ALA A 59 3.71 -2.41 -7.84
CA ALA A 59 4.23 -3.01 -6.62
C ALA A 59 3.51 -4.32 -6.27
N SER A 60 4.22 -5.24 -5.60
CA SER A 60 3.62 -6.46 -5.06
C SER A 60 3.21 -6.25 -3.60
N LEU A 61 1.91 -6.09 -3.34
CA LEU A 61 1.32 -5.99 -1.99
C LEU A 61 0.58 -7.28 -1.61
N SER A 62 0.98 -8.43 -2.17
CA SER A 62 0.27 -9.68 -1.94
C SER A 62 0.24 -10.02 -0.45
N ARG A 63 -0.95 -10.32 0.09
CA ARG A 63 -1.19 -10.58 1.52
C ARG A 63 -0.74 -9.45 2.46
N ALA A 64 -0.51 -8.23 1.97
CA ALA A 64 -0.19 -7.10 2.82
C ALA A 64 -1.37 -6.73 3.73
N ASN A 65 -1.07 -6.23 4.93
CA ASN A 65 -2.08 -5.69 5.84
C ASN A 65 -2.18 -4.18 5.65
N LEU A 66 -3.23 -3.74 4.95
CA LEU A 66 -3.60 -2.34 4.75
C LEU A 66 -4.81 -1.94 5.60
N SER A 67 -5.26 -2.83 6.49
CA SER A 67 -6.32 -2.49 7.44
C SER A 67 -5.82 -1.44 8.44
N ALA A 68 -6.68 -0.46 8.70
CA ALA A 68 -6.40 0.64 9.63
C ALA A 68 -5.10 1.41 9.31
N VAL A 69 -4.76 1.61 8.04
CA VAL A 69 -3.77 2.65 7.64
C VAL A 69 -4.24 4.01 8.13
N GLY A 70 -3.29 4.87 8.50
CA GLY A 70 -3.59 6.19 9.07
C GLY A 70 -4.10 7.18 8.04
N SER A 71 -3.57 7.13 6.81
CA SER A 71 -4.05 7.92 5.67
C SER A 71 -3.74 7.21 4.35
N PHE A 72 -4.71 7.22 3.43
CA PHE A 72 -4.62 6.56 2.13
C PHE A 72 -5.23 7.45 1.04
N LYS A 73 -4.62 8.62 0.80
CA LYS A 73 -5.14 9.62 -0.13
C LYS A 73 -4.23 9.77 -1.34
N ARG A 74 -4.82 9.83 -2.54
CA ARG A 74 -4.09 10.02 -3.81
C ARG A 74 -2.97 8.98 -4.02
N VAL A 75 -3.25 7.73 -3.67
CA VAL A 75 -2.32 6.62 -3.85
C VAL A 75 -2.47 6.05 -5.25
N ASP A 76 -1.34 5.84 -5.94
CA ASP A 76 -1.32 5.15 -7.22
C ASP A 76 -1.02 3.67 -7.03
N LEU A 77 -2.04 2.83 -7.16
CA LEU A 77 -1.96 1.36 -7.11
C LEU A 77 -2.00 0.75 -8.51
N SER A 78 -1.85 1.52 -9.59
CA SER A 78 -2.02 0.97 -10.93
C SER A 78 -1.06 -0.19 -11.22
N ALA A 79 -1.57 -1.26 -11.83
CA ALA A 79 -0.87 -2.52 -12.07
C ALA A 79 -0.32 -3.22 -10.80
N ALA A 80 -0.71 -2.81 -9.60
CA ALA A 80 -0.25 -3.44 -8.37
C ALA A 80 -0.90 -4.82 -8.14
N ASN A 81 -0.20 -5.68 -7.42
CA ASN A 81 -0.73 -6.97 -6.97
C ASN A 81 -1.18 -6.91 -5.51
N LEU A 82 -2.49 -6.81 -5.27
CA LEU A 82 -3.12 -6.84 -3.94
C LEU A 82 -3.76 -8.21 -3.64
N SER A 83 -3.36 -9.28 -4.32
CA SER A 83 -3.95 -10.60 -4.08
C SER A 83 -3.83 -11.04 -2.62
N GLY A 84 -4.96 -11.42 -2.02
CA GLY A 84 -5.04 -11.80 -0.61
C GLY A 84 -4.77 -10.68 0.39
N ALA A 85 -4.62 -9.42 -0.04
CA ALA A 85 -4.37 -8.30 0.86
C ALA A 85 -5.59 -8.01 1.76
N ASN A 86 -5.34 -7.51 2.97
CA ASN A 86 -6.40 -7.07 3.87
C ASN A 86 -6.64 -5.57 3.70
N LEU A 87 -7.74 -5.20 3.04
CA LEU A 87 -8.17 -3.82 2.78
C LEU A 87 -9.42 -3.46 3.59
N ARG A 88 -9.76 -4.24 4.63
CA ARG A 88 -10.99 -4.06 5.41
C ARG A 88 -11.11 -2.63 5.96
N GLY A 89 -12.24 -1.99 5.68
CA GLY A 89 -12.57 -0.63 6.11
C GLY A 89 -11.72 0.47 5.46
N LEU A 90 -10.92 0.15 4.44
CA LEU A 90 -10.05 1.13 3.81
C LEU A 90 -10.84 2.09 2.93
N ASP A 91 -10.60 3.40 3.10
CA ASP A 91 -11.07 4.40 2.15
C ASP A 91 -10.10 4.49 0.97
N LEU A 92 -10.49 3.89 -0.15
CA LEU A 92 -9.74 3.94 -1.42
C LEU A 92 -10.15 5.16 -2.26
N LYS A 93 -10.87 6.14 -1.69
CA LYS A 93 -11.33 7.30 -2.44
C LYS A 93 -10.18 7.97 -3.19
N THR A 94 -10.38 8.24 -4.48
CA THR A 94 -9.38 8.82 -5.42
C THR A 94 -8.14 7.95 -5.71
N ALA A 95 -8.07 6.71 -5.22
CA ALA A 95 -6.97 5.82 -5.57
C ALA A 95 -7.07 5.38 -7.04
N ASN A 96 -5.91 5.27 -7.69
CA ASN A 96 -5.82 4.69 -9.02
C ASN A 96 -5.63 3.17 -8.90
N LEU A 97 -6.64 2.41 -9.27
CA LEU A 97 -6.69 0.95 -9.23
C LEU A 97 -6.62 0.31 -10.64
N SER A 98 -6.32 1.08 -11.69
CA SER A 98 -6.20 0.58 -13.07
C SER A 98 -5.29 -0.66 -13.13
N GLY A 99 -5.78 -1.77 -13.68
CA GLY A 99 -5.02 -3.02 -13.81
C GLY A 99 -4.63 -3.71 -12.50
N THR A 100 -5.20 -3.33 -11.35
CA THR A 100 -4.86 -3.91 -10.04
C THR A 100 -5.43 -5.32 -9.87
N ASN A 101 -4.62 -6.25 -9.36
CA ASN A 101 -5.11 -7.58 -8.99
C ASN A 101 -5.64 -7.60 -7.54
N LEU A 102 -6.96 -7.69 -7.37
CA LEU A 102 -7.63 -7.80 -6.06
C LEU A 102 -8.09 -9.23 -5.73
N SER A 103 -7.61 -10.26 -6.43
CA SER A 103 -8.05 -11.65 -6.22
C SER A 103 -7.86 -12.09 -4.75
N GLY A 104 -8.96 -12.51 -4.12
CA GLY A 104 -8.95 -12.96 -2.72
C GLY A 104 -8.66 -11.88 -1.67
N ALA A 105 -8.62 -10.59 -2.05
CA ALA A 105 -8.46 -9.51 -1.10
C ALA A 105 -9.70 -9.39 -0.19
N ASN A 106 -9.48 -9.06 1.09
CA ASN A 106 -10.57 -8.72 2.00
C ASN A 106 -10.99 -7.27 1.76
N LEU A 107 -12.19 -7.09 1.20
CA LEU A 107 -12.76 -5.78 0.84
C LEU A 107 -13.93 -5.36 1.74
N ASP A 108 -14.16 -6.08 2.84
CA ASP A 108 -15.25 -5.76 3.76
C ASP A 108 -15.17 -4.28 4.19
N GLU A 109 -16.28 -3.54 4.07
CA GLU A 109 -16.38 -2.13 4.46
C GLU A 109 -15.43 -1.16 3.72
N ALA A 110 -14.72 -1.61 2.67
CA ALA A 110 -13.87 -0.74 1.86
C ALA A 110 -14.72 0.21 0.99
N SER A 111 -14.28 1.47 0.88
CA SER A 111 -14.92 2.50 0.06
C SER A 111 -14.17 2.65 -1.26
N PHE A 112 -14.86 2.42 -2.38
CA PHE A 112 -14.31 2.58 -3.75
C PHE A 112 -14.87 3.82 -4.47
N THR A 113 -15.34 4.80 -3.72
CA THR A 113 -15.92 6.00 -4.34
C THR A 113 -14.86 6.76 -5.13
N GLU A 114 -15.19 7.20 -6.36
CA GLU A 114 -14.26 7.97 -7.21
C GLU A 114 -12.92 7.28 -7.52
N THR A 115 -12.81 5.94 -7.40
CA THR A 115 -11.62 5.21 -7.83
C THR A 115 -11.57 5.11 -9.35
N ASN A 116 -10.36 5.11 -9.91
CA ASN A 116 -10.15 4.73 -11.31
C ASN A 116 -9.84 3.24 -11.41
N MET A 117 -10.63 2.46 -12.14
CA MET A 117 -10.40 1.02 -12.39
C MET A 117 -10.18 0.70 -13.87
N GLY A 118 -10.06 1.73 -14.73
CA GLY A 118 -9.97 1.58 -16.20
C GLY A 118 -8.73 0.87 -16.71
#